data_AF-A0A1C3KGM0-F1
#
_entry.id   AF-A0A1C3KGM0-F1
#
_cell.length_a   1.000
_cell.length_b   1.000
_cell.length_c   1.000
_cell.angle_alpha   90.00
_cell.angle_beta   90.00
_cell.angle_gamma   90.00
#
_symmetry.space_group_name_H-M   'P 1'
#
loop_
_entity.id
_entity.type
_entity.pdbx_description
1 polymer ?
#
loop_
_entity_poly.entity_id
_entity_poly.type
_entity_poly.pdbx_seq_one_letter_code
_entity_poly.pdbx_strand_id
1 'polypeptide(L)'
;MLENKNNLEEYKALVHDYTSVSIRNKDTLRDLGAQLIRNYKDILPKYTNMDFEKRCRYLNYWIHKEINDYKSKHEISDVISNEDDFISHVWDKLKQMEHNKCERDTNNFPIEHMKIRKELDDFCTNREIFRHQKKNTHSCNDFNEWINEKYNKYFSEDNCPKYKKIIELYTKEEGIFHISDNCTFYDIPRTFPTFRCNNRYYYAKRIKTISNCEIPGVSNNREGEQHYSAPFHSKTEIPIWTTMVIISLVLGGSFFMFFILYKFSPLGSILHNYIINKYKIRRNMDEYSAELLENSSEMFHGNSEIRSEYIGYHPI
;
A
#
# COMPACT_ATOMS: atom_id res chain seq x y z
N MET A 1 5.07 -0.92 20.99
CA MET A 1 5.72 -2.25 20.98
C MET A 1 6.78 -2.33 19.90
N LEU A 2 6.45 -2.05 18.63
CA LEU A 2 7.40 -2.04 17.51
C LEU A 2 8.54 -1.01 17.67
N GLU A 3 8.24 0.16 18.25
CA GLU A 3 9.21 1.27 18.43
C GLU A 3 10.18 1.10 19.61
N ASN A 4 10.08 0.01 20.38
CA ASN A 4 10.94 -0.19 21.54
C ASN A 4 12.41 -0.35 21.07
N LYS A 5 13.36 0.37 21.68
CA LYS A 5 14.80 0.28 21.33
C LYS A 5 15.63 -0.52 22.33
N ASN A 6 15.01 -1.10 23.35
CA ASN A 6 15.68 -1.86 24.39
C ASN A 6 15.97 -3.30 23.93
N ASN A 7 16.99 -3.91 24.54
CA ASN A 7 17.38 -5.32 24.37
C ASN A 7 17.64 -5.71 22.91
N LEU A 8 18.43 -4.90 22.20
CA LEU A 8 18.76 -5.14 20.79
C LEU A 8 20.11 -5.84 20.57
N GLU A 9 20.96 -5.95 21.60
CA GLU A 9 22.35 -6.41 21.43
C GLU A 9 22.45 -7.81 20.80
N GLU A 10 21.60 -8.74 21.21
CA GLU A 10 21.52 -10.08 20.59
C GLU A 10 21.17 -9.99 19.10
N TYR A 11 20.17 -9.18 18.74
CA TYR A 11 19.74 -9.04 17.34
C TYR A 11 20.75 -8.27 16.49
N LYS A 12 21.48 -7.30 17.07
CA LYS A 12 22.54 -6.55 16.37
C LYS A 12 23.66 -7.48 15.91
N ALA A 13 24.02 -8.46 16.75
CA ALA A 13 25.00 -9.48 16.41
C ALA A 13 24.53 -10.31 15.21
N LEU A 14 23.23 -10.53 15.04
CA LEU A 14 22.66 -11.37 13.97
C LEU A 14 22.50 -10.64 12.63
N VAL A 15 22.47 -9.31 12.57
CA VAL A 15 22.10 -8.57 11.34
C VAL A 15 22.89 -9.00 10.10
N HIS A 16 24.18 -9.32 10.26
CA HIS A 16 25.05 -9.73 9.16
C HIS A 16 24.63 -11.06 8.49
N ASP A 17 23.93 -11.94 9.21
CA ASP A 17 23.42 -13.20 8.66
C ASP A 17 22.21 -12.99 7.73
N TYR A 18 21.55 -11.83 7.85
CA TYR A 18 20.31 -11.49 7.17
C TYR A 18 20.52 -10.61 5.93
N THR A 19 21.74 -10.15 5.64
CA THR A 19 21.98 -9.29 4.47
C THR A 19 23.43 -9.31 4.02
N SER A 20 23.64 -9.31 2.71
CA SER A 20 24.94 -9.10 2.07
C SER A 20 25.26 -7.62 1.84
N VAL A 21 24.31 -6.70 2.08
CA VAL A 21 24.52 -5.26 1.87
C VAL A 21 25.47 -4.71 2.93
N SER A 22 26.53 -4.03 2.49
CA SER A 22 27.52 -3.44 3.39
C SER A 22 26.90 -2.31 4.23
N ILE A 23 26.98 -2.47 5.55
CA ILE A 23 26.53 -1.47 6.55
C ILE A 23 27.71 -0.85 7.32
N ARG A 24 28.91 -0.86 6.73
CA ARG A 24 30.10 -0.28 7.37
C ARG A 24 29.84 1.20 7.71
N ASN A 25 30.07 1.56 8.97
CA ASN A 25 29.82 2.90 9.54
C ASN A 25 28.34 3.34 9.52
N LYS A 26 27.38 2.43 9.42
CA LYS A 26 25.93 2.70 9.48
C LYS A 26 25.30 2.08 10.73
N ASP A 27 25.80 2.44 11.90
CA ASP A 27 25.33 1.85 13.18
C ASP A 27 23.82 2.01 13.40
N THR A 28 23.26 3.16 13.00
CA THR A 28 21.82 3.43 13.07
C THR A 28 20.98 2.55 12.13
N LEU A 29 21.52 2.18 10.96
CA LEU A 29 20.88 1.25 10.03
C LEU A 29 20.96 -0.19 10.55
N ARG A 30 22.09 -0.56 11.16
CA ARG A 30 22.23 -1.85 11.86
C ARG A 30 21.20 -1.97 12.99
N ASP A 31 21.02 -0.92 13.77
CA ASP A 31 20.02 -0.87 14.85
C ASP A 31 18.59 -0.99 14.31
N LEU A 32 18.31 -0.45 13.11
CA LEU A 32 17.03 -0.63 12.44
C LEU A 32 16.83 -2.08 11.99
N GLY A 33 17.84 -2.71 11.38
CA GLY A 33 17.82 -4.13 11.00
C GLY A 33 17.59 -5.04 12.22
N ALA A 34 18.26 -4.77 13.33
CA ALA A 34 18.07 -5.50 14.58
C ALA A 34 16.63 -5.37 15.13
N GLN A 35 16.06 -4.16 15.09
CA GLN A 35 14.67 -3.94 15.47
C GLN A 35 13.71 -4.69 14.55
N LEU A 36 13.97 -4.72 13.24
CA LEU A 36 13.15 -5.47 12.29
C LEU A 36 13.18 -6.97 12.60
N ILE A 37 14.35 -7.56 12.82
CA ILE A 37 14.49 -8.98 13.17
C ILE A 37 13.68 -9.31 14.44
N ARG A 38 13.88 -8.55 15.53
CA ARG A 38 13.11 -8.72 16.77
C ARG A 38 11.60 -8.56 16.53
N ASN A 39 11.22 -7.51 15.80
CA ASN A 39 9.81 -7.21 15.59
C ASN A 39 9.12 -8.31 14.77
N TYR A 40 9.81 -8.86 13.77
CA TYR A 40 9.29 -9.94 12.93
C TYR A 40 9.24 -11.27 13.70
N LYS A 41 10.29 -11.65 14.41
CA LYS A 41 10.40 -12.96 15.07
C LYS A 41 9.66 -13.04 16.40
N ASP A 42 9.73 -11.99 17.20
CA ASP A 42 9.24 -12.02 18.57
C ASP A 42 7.94 -11.26 18.77
N ILE A 43 7.85 -10.06 18.23
CA ILE A 43 6.70 -9.18 18.49
C ILE A 43 5.50 -9.61 17.66
N LEU A 44 5.72 -9.84 16.37
CA LEU A 44 4.68 -10.20 15.42
C LEU A 44 3.91 -11.45 15.88
N PRO A 45 4.55 -12.59 16.23
CA PRO A 45 3.81 -13.81 16.58
C PRO A 45 3.13 -13.73 17.94
N LYS A 46 3.71 -13.04 18.92
CA LYS A 46 3.23 -12.98 20.33
C LYS A 46 1.95 -12.15 20.50
N TYR A 47 1.69 -11.17 19.65
CA TYR A 47 0.52 -10.30 19.80
C TYR A 47 -0.77 -10.95 19.25
N THR A 48 -1.51 -11.69 20.08
CA THR A 48 -2.66 -12.49 19.61
C THR A 48 -4.00 -11.74 19.55
N ASN A 49 -4.07 -10.52 20.08
CA ASN A 49 -5.31 -9.72 20.10
C ASN A 49 -5.71 -9.14 18.74
N MET A 50 -4.90 -9.37 17.71
CA MET A 50 -5.10 -8.89 16.36
C MET A 50 -4.69 -9.96 15.36
N ASP A 51 -5.44 -10.05 14.26
CA ASP A 51 -5.14 -10.98 13.16
C ASP A 51 -3.71 -10.80 12.61
N PHE A 52 -3.11 -11.89 12.12
CA PHE A 52 -1.73 -11.90 11.63
C PHE A 52 -1.51 -10.94 10.45
N GLU A 53 -2.44 -10.89 9.49
CA GLU A 53 -2.30 -10.02 8.32
C GLU A 53 -2.28 -8.55 8.73
N LYS A 54 -3.14 -8.18 9.68
CA LYS A 54 -3.15 -6.82 10.23
C LYS A 54 -1.83 -6.47 10.89
N ARG A 55 -1.34 -7.35 11.77
CA ARG A 55 -0.03 -7.16 12.42
C ARG A 55 1.08 -6.98 11.40
N CYS A 56 1.05 -7.76 10.31
CA CYS A 56 2.00 -7.64 9.21
C CYS A 56 1.90 -6.27 8.50
N ARG A 57 0.69 -5.75 8.26
CA ARG A 57 0.52 -4.38 7.75
C ARG A 57 1.08 -3.32 8.71
N TYR A 58 0.86 -3.48 10.02
CA TYR A 58 1.44 -2.59 11.03
C TYR A 58 2.98 -2.61 11.04
N LEU A 59 3.60 -3.79 10.86
CA LEU A 59 5.04 -3.90 10.70
C LEU A 59 5.52 -3.17 9.44
N ASN A 60 4.79 -3.29 8.34
CA ASN A 60 5.06 -2.55 7.09
C ASN A 60 4.94 -1.03 7.27
N TYR A 61 3.91 -0.53 7.96
CA TYR A 61 3.81 0.91 8.26
C TYR A 61 4.97 1.42 9.10
N TRP A 62 5.37 0.64 10.12
CA TRP A 62 6.48 0.99 10.98
C TRP A 62 7.79 1.03 10.20
N ILE A 63 8.13 0.00 9.42
CA ILE A 63 9.39 -0.04 8.70
C ILE A 63 9.47 1.06 7.64
N HIS A 64 8.36 1.35 6.95
CA HIS A 64 8.29 2.44 5.96
C HIS A 64 8.62 3.79 6.57
N LYS A 65 8.04 4.06 7.75
CA LYS A 65 8.32 5.28 8.52
C LYS A 65 9.79 5.33 8.94
N GLU A 66 10.34 4.26 9.51
CA GLU A 66 11.73 4.27 10.00
C GLU A 66 12.76 4.41 8.87
N ILE A 67 12.52 3.79 7.70
CA ILE A 67 13.35 4.01 6.50
C ILE A 67 13.28 5.48 6.06
N ASN A 68 12.08 6.04 5.97
CA ASN A 68 11.90 7.44 5.57
C ASN A 68 12.61 8.40 6.54
N ASP A 69 12.47 8.17 7.85
CA ASP A 69 13.12 8.98 8.88
C ASP A 69 14.64 8.85 8.82
N TYR A 70 15.16 7.63 8.58
CA TYR A 70 16.58 7.39 8.35
C TYR A 70 17.08 8.17 7.13
N LYS A 71 16.40 8.06 5.98
CA LYS A 71 16.77 8.74 4.74
C LYS A 71 16.78 10.26 4.92
N SER A 72 15.72 10.81 5.52
CA SER A 72 15.63 12.24 5.81
C SER A 72 16.76 12.73 6.70
N LYS A 73 17.16 11.96 7.73
CA LYS A 73 18.23 12.33 8.65
C LYS A 73 19.62 12.31 7.99
N HIS A 74 19.81 11.46 6.99
CA HIS A 74 21.09 11.31 6.28
C HIS A 74 21.07 11.96 4.89
N GLU A 75 20.08 12.82 4.61
CA GLU A 75 19.96 13.57 3.36
C GLU A 75 19.93 12.69 2.10
N ILE A 76 19.38 11.48 2.22
CA ILE A 76 19.21 10.53 1.11
C ILE A 76 17.92 10.88 0.37
N SER A 77 18.05 11.35 -0.87
CA SER A 77 16.92 11.76 -1.71
C SER A 77 16.42 10.66 -2.65
N ASP A 78 17.18 9.58 -2.81
CA ASP A 78 16.83 8.48 -3.71
C ASP A 78 15.55 7.77 -3.28
N VAL A 79 14.64 7.58 -4.24
CA VAL A 79 13.37 6.86 -4.03
C VAL A 79 13.64 5.41 -3.62
N ILE A 80 14.61 4.77 -4.27
CA ILE A 80 15.15 3.44 -3.93
C ILE A 80 16.65 3.61 -3.70
N SER A 81 17.13 3.19 -2.54
CA SER A 81 18.53 3.32 -2.12
C SER A 81 19.05 2.01 -1.52
N ASN A 82 20.36 1.96 -1.26
CA ASN A 82 21.01 0.82 -0.61
C ASN A 82 20.38 0.47 0.76
N GLU A 83 19.76 1.43 1.43
CA GLU A 83 19.02 1.24 2.68
C GLU A 83 17.73 0.44 2.47
N ASP A 84 17.01 0.69 1.36
CA ASP A 84 15.83 -0.10 1.00
C ASP A 84 16.25 -1.54 0.66
N ASP A 85 17.34 -1.71 -0.08
CA ASP A 85 17.90 -3.03 -0.42
C ASP A 85 18.33 -3.77 0.84
N PHE A 86 19.01 -3.10 1.77
CA PHE A 86 19.39 -3.66 3.06
C PHE A 86 18.16 -4.18 3.81
N ILE A 87 17.11 -3.37 3.95
CA ILE A 87 15.89 -3.79 4.64
C ILE A 87 15.18 -4.91 3.91
N SER A 88 15.13 -4.87 2.58
CA SER A 88 14.49 -5.89 1.76
C SER A 88 15.19 -7.24 1.92
N HIS A 89 16.53 -7.27 1.91
CA HIS A 89 17.31 -8.49 2.16
C HIS A 89 17.02 -9.08 3.55
N VAL A 90 17.01 -8.23 4.59
CA VAL A 90 16.72 -8.68 5.95
C VAL A 90 15.32 -9.28 6.02
N TRP A 91 14.33 -8.61 5.41
CA TRP A 91 12.95 -9.06 5.39
C TRP A 91 12.77 -10.38 4.63
N ASP A 92 13.39 -10.52 3.45
CA ASP A 92 13.29 -11.72 2.62
C ASP A 92 13.90 -12.94 3.32
N LYS A 93 15.04 -12.77 4.00
CA LYS A 93 15.64 -13.81 4.83
C LYS A 93 14.71 -14.21 5.98
N LEU A 94 14.11 -13.25 6.69
CA LEU A 94 13.13 -13.54 7.75
C LEU A 94 11.92 -14.32 7.21
N LYS A 95 11.39 -13.91 6.05
CA LYS A 95 10.27 -14.57 5.39
C LYS A 95 10.55 -16.01 4.98
N GLN A 96 11.80 -16.32 4.62
CA GLN A 96 12.23 -17.68 4.26
C GLN A 96 12.37 -18.60 5.50
N MET A 97 12.81 -18.06 6.63
CA MET A 97 13.10 -18.82 7.84
C MET A 97 11.86 -19.09 8.69
N GLU A 98 10.84 -18.23 8.63
CA GLU A 98 9.69 -18.26 9.53
C GLU A 98 8.45 -18.91 8.91
N HIS A 99 7.68 -19.66 9.72
CA HIS A 99 6.46 -20.34 9.27
C HIS A 99 5.36 -19.37 8.85
N ASN A 100 5.19 -18.27 9.60
CA ASN A 100 4.20 -17.24 9.29
C ASN A 100 4.82 -16.19 8.38
N LYS A 101 4.46 -16.23 7.09
CA LYS A 101 5.02 -15.35 6.07
C LYS A 101 4.31 -13.99 6.11
N CYS A 102 5.04 -12.97 6.53
CA CYS A 102 4.62 -11.58 6.43
C CYS A 102 5.30 -10.95 5.21
N GLU A 103 4.49 -10.57 4.21
CA GLU A 103 4.98 -9.98 2.97
C GLU A 103 5.46 -8.54 3.20
N ARG A 104 6.57 -8.16 2.55
CA ARG A 104 7.00 -6.77 2.52
C ARG A 104 6.15 -6.01 1.51
N ASP A 105 5.53 -4.93 1.96
CA ASP A 105 4.91 -3.94 1.10
C ASP A 105 5.98 -3.00 0.54
N THR A 106 6.38 -3.22 -0.71
CA THR A 106 7.42 -2.44 -1.40
C THR A 106 6.88 -1.16 -2.04
N ASN A 107 5.64 -0.76 -1.72
CA ASN A 107 5.09 0.48 -2.25
C ASN A 107 5.84 1.70 -1.72
N ASN A 108 6.37 2.52 -2.62
CA ASN A 108 7.13 3.73 -2.29
C ASN A 108 6.22 4.97 -2.21
N PHE A 109 5.06 4.83 -1.57
CA PHE A 109 4.15 5.96 -1.41
C PHE A 109 4.80 7.07 -0.55
N PRO A 110 4.52 8.35 -0.85
CA PRO A 110 4.94 9.45 0.01
C PRO A 110 4.55 9.20 1.47
N ILE A 111 5.42 9.56 2.41
CA ILE A 111 5.20 9.31 3.85
C ILE A 111 3.85 9.87 4.34
N GLU A 112 3.41 11.01 3.82
CA GLU A 112 2.12 11.61 4.15
C GLU A 112 0.94 10.76 3.71
N HIS A 113 1.05 10.06 2.56
CA HIS A 113 0.01 9.15 2.09
C HIS A 113 -0.03 7.89 2.97
N MET A 114 1.14 7.37 3.36
CA MET A 114 1.24 6.23 4.27
C MET A 114 0.70 6.53 5.67
N LYS A 115 0.89 7.75 6.18
CA LYS A 115 0.27 8.20 7.43
C LYS A 115 -1.25 8.14 7.34
N ILE A 116 -1.86 8.66 6.27
CA ILE A 116 -3.32 8.63 6.10
C ILE A 116 -3.83 7.18 5.97
N ARG A 117 -3.13 6.33 5.21
CA ARG A 117 -3.44 4.89 5.10
C ARG A 117 -3.41 4.21 6.46
N LYS A 118 -2.35 4.43 7.25
CA LYS A 118 -2.26 3.89 8.62
C LYS A 118 -3.39 4.40 9.51
N GLU A 119 -3.71 5.69 9.48
CA GLU A 119 -4.83 6.25 10.25
C GLU A 119 -6.17 5.59 9.89
N LEU A 120 -6.39 5.28 8.62
CA LEU A 120 -7.57 4.55 8.17
C LEU A 120 -7.59 3.10 8.69
N ASP A 121 -6.46 2.39 8.65
CA ASP A 121 -6.32 1.03 9.20
C ASP A 121 -6.59 1.02 10.71
N ASP A 122 -6.03 2.01 11.43
CA ASP A 122 -6.25 2.22 12.87
C ASP A 122 -7.74 2.40 13.18
N PHE A 123 -8.42 3.25 12.42
CA PHE A 123 -9.86 3.43 12.55
C PHE A 123 -10.62 2.11 12.34
N CYS A 124 -10.37 1.40 11.25
CA CYS A 124 -11.08 0.16 10.93
C CYS A 124 -10.80 -0.96 11.95
N THR A 125 -9.56 -1.06 12.41
CA THR A 125 -9.15 -2.03 13.44
C THR A 125 -9.83 -1.73 14.76
N ASN A 126 -9.83 -0.47 15.20
CA ASN A 126 -10.53 -0.06 16.42
C ASN A 126 -12.04 -0.26 16.31
N ARG A 127 -12.64 0.07 15.16
CA ARG A 127 -14.07 -0.16 14.87
C ARG A 127 -14.45 -1.63 15.02
N GLU A 128 -13.61 -2.55 14.54
CA GLU A 128 -13.84 -3.98 14.69
C GLU A 128 -13.69 -4.43 16.13
N ILE A 129 -12.66 -3.97 16.85
CA ILE A 129 -12.48 -4.27 18.28
C ILE A 129 -13.71 -3.82 19.08
N PHE A 130 -14.17 -2.57 18.87
CA PHE A 130 -15.36 -2.04 19.54
C PHE A 130 -16.62 -2.83 19.22
N ARG A 131 -16.77 -3.30 17.98
CA ARG A 131 -17.91 -4.15 17.58
C ARG A 131 -17.91 -5.50 18.32
N HIS A 132 -16.74 -6.06 18.61
CA HIS A 132 -16.60 -7.37 19.26
C HIS A 132 -16.53 -7.30 20.79
N GLN A 133 -16.20 -6.15 21.38
CA GLN A 133 -16.25 -5.97 22.83
C GLN A 133 -17.72 -5.94 23.32
N LYS A 134 -18.07 -6.84 24.26
CA LYS A 134 -19.40 -6.89 24.90
C LYS A 134 -19.69 -5.57 25.62
N LYS A 135 -20.69 -4.81 25.13
CA LYS A 135 -21.63 -3.82 25.74
C LYS A 135 -21.32 -3.02 27.04
N ASN A 136 -20.19 -3.16 27.70
CA ASN A 136 -20.02 -2.68 29.08
C ASN A 136 -19.03 -1.51 29.24
N THR A 137 -18.44 -1.00 28.16
CA THR A 137 -17.51 0.16 28.22
C THR A 137 -18.03 1.42 27.54
N HIS A 138 -18.72 1.30 26.40
CA HIS A 138 -19.25 2.45 25.66
C HIS A 138 -20.66 2.19 25.13
N SER A 139 -21.49 3.22 25.11
CA SER A 139 -22.85 3.11 24.59
C SER A 139 -22.83 2.98 23.06
N CYS A 140 -23.87 2.34 22.50
CA CYS A 140 -24.04 2.27 21.04
C CYS A 140 -24.07 3.67 20.40
N ASN A 141 -24.60 4.67 21.11
CA ASN A 141 -24.64 6.05 20.63
C ASN A 141 -23.24 6.66 20.58
N ASP A 142 -22.41 6.44 21.62
CA ASP A 142 -21.03 6.94 21.68
C ASP A 142 -20.21 6.35 20.54
N PHE A 143 -20.43 5.08 20.22
CA PHE A 143 -19.75 4.43 19.09
C PHE A 143 -20.16 5.03 17.74
N ASN A 144 -21.45 5.31 17.54
CA ASN A 144 -21.91 6.01 16.35
C ASN A 144 -21.32 7.43 16.28
N GLU A 145 -21.34 8.19 17.37
CA GLU A 145 -20.76 9.53 17.46
C GLU A 145 -19.28 9.51 17.05
N TRP A 146 -18.48 8.61 17.63
CA TRP A 146 -17.08 8.43 17.25
C TRP A 146 -16.89 8.11 15.76
N ILE A 147 -17.74 7.26 15.16
CA ILE A 147 -17.67 6.99 13.71
C ILE A 147 -17.98 8.26 12.90
N ASN A 148 -18.95 9.07 13.34
CA ASN A 148 -19.28 10.34 12.67
C ASN A 148 -18.15 11.35 12.78
N GLU A 149 -17.52 11.47 13.95
CA GLU A 149 -16.35 12.33 14.13
C GLU A 149 -15.23 11.94 13.17
N LYS A 150 -14.95 10.63 13.03
CA LYS A 150 -13.94 10.12 12.10
C LYS A 150 -14.34 10.38 10.65
N TYR A 151 -15.59 10.14 10.28
CA TYR A 151 -16.11 10.46 8.95
C TYR A 151 -15.95 11.97 8.64
N ASN A 152 -16.37 12.85 9.55
CA ASN A 152 -16.27 14.30 9.39
C ASN A 152 -14.82 14.76 9.29
N LYS A 153 -13.89 14.13 10.03
CA LYS A 153 -12.46 14.39 9.88
C LYS A 153 -11.99 14.09 8.45
N TYR A 154 -12.38 12.95 7.88
CA TYR A 154 -11.89 12.56 6.55
C TYR A 154 -12.58 13.32 5.40
N PHE A 155 -13.87 13.62 5.54
CA PHE A 155 -14.70 14.15 4.46
C PHE A 155 -15.26 15.55 4.79
N SER A 156 -14.50 16.35 5.55
CA SER A 156 -14.75 17.79 5.67
C SER A 156 -14.54 18.49 4.33
N GLU A 157 -15.02 19.73 4.24
CA GLU A 157 -14.88 20.58 3.04
C GLU A 157 -13.41 20.72 2.59
N ASP A 158 -12.47 20.75 3.54
CA ASP A 158 -11.03 20.87 3.24
C ASP A 158 -10.38 19.52 2.87
N ASN A 159 -10.77 18.43 3.53
CA ASN A 159 -10.08 17.14 3.41
C ASN A 159 -10.63 16.26 2.28
N CYS A 160 -11.95 16.25 2.04
CA CYS A 160 -12.58 15.47 0.97
C CYS A 160 -11.90 15.72 -0.40
N PRO A 161 -11.70 16.97 -0.83
CA PRO A 161 -11.09 17.27 -2.12
C PRO A 161 -9.61 16.90 -2.19
N LYS A 162 -8.89 17.08 -1.07
CA LYS A 162 -7.49 16.67 -0.94
C LYS A 162 -7.34 15.17 -1.16
N TYR A 163 -8.18 14.36 -0.52
CA TYR A 163 -8.13 12.91 -0.68
C TYR A 163 -8.59 12.46 -2.06
N LYS A 164 -9.55 13.17 -2.67
CA LYS A 164 -9.93 12.93 -4.07
C LYS A 164 -8.78 13.15 -5.05
N LYS A 165 -7.99 14.21 -4.89
CA LYS A 165 -6.80 14.43 -5.72
C LYS A 165 -5.76 13.32 -5.54
N ILE A 166 -5.61 12.80 -4.32
CA ILE A 166 -4.64 11.74 -4.05
C ILE A 166 -5.02 10.43 -4.73
N ILE A 167 -6.30 10.03 -4.72
CA ILE A 167 -6.71 8.78 -5.39
C ILE A 167 -6.58 8.82 -6.91
N GLU A 168 -6.64 10.00 -7.53
CA GLU A 168 -6.47 10.15 -8.98
C GLU A 168 -5.06 9.75 -9.44
N LEU A 169 -4.12 9.61 -8.50
CA LEU A 169 -2.75 9.14 -8.74
C LEU A 169 -2.61 7.61 -8.75
N TYR A 170 -3.62 6.86 -8.31
CA TYR A 170 -3.53 5.43 -8.06
C TYR A 170 -4.71 4.65 -8.64
N THR A 171 -4.49 3.37 -8.98
CA THR A 171 -5.60 2.47 -9.31
C THR A 171 -6.39 2.12 -8.04
N LYS A 172 -7.59 1.55 -8.20
CA LYS A 172 -8.41 1.16 -7.04
C LYS A 172 -7.76 0.03 -6.26
N GLU A 173 -7.24 -0.96 -6.99
CA GLU A 173 -6.66 -2.20 -6.50
C GLU A 173 -5.32 -1.95 -5.78
N GLU A 174 -4.53 -1.00 -6.29
CA GLU A 174 -3.24 -0.58 -5.68
C GLU A 174 -3.39 0.69 -4.85
N GLY A 175 -4.64 1.12 -4.62
CA GLY A 175 -4.95 2.43 -4.06
C GLY A 175 -4.61 2.52 -2.57
N ILE A 176 -4.01 3.65 -2.18
CA ILE A 176 -3.62 3.91 -0.79
C ILE A 176 -4.79 3.85 0.21
N PHE A 177 -6.03 4.03 -0.26
CA PHE A 177 -7.26 4.00 0.55
C PHE A 177 -8.09 2.72 0.33
N HIS A 178 -7.49 1.64 -0.16
CA HIS A 178 -8.05 0.30 -0.09
C HIS A 178 -7.15 -0.57 0.80
N ILE A 179 -7.64 -0.89 2.01
CA ILE A 179 -6.96 -1.75 2.98
C ILE A 179 -7.59 -3.15 2.95
N SER A 180 -8.92 -3.17 2.86
CA SER A 180 -9.76 -4.35 2.68
C SER A 180 -11.13 -3.91 2.17
N ASP A 181 -11.96 -4.87 1.77
CA ASP A 181 -13.33 -4.62 1.32
C ASP A 181 -14.20 -3.85 2.32
N ASN A 182 -13.94 -3.99 3.63
CA ASN A 182 -14.66 -3.30 4.70
C ASN A 182 -13.90 -2.08 5.27
N CYS A 183 -12.76 -1.73 4.67
CA CYS A 183 -11.91 -0.63 5.07
C CYS A 183 -11.36 0.08 3.83
N THR A 184 -12.20 0.92 3.23
CA THR A 184 -11.86 1.61 2.00
C THR A 184 -12.65 2.90 1.77
N PHE A 185 -12.03 3.88 1.12
CA PHE A 185 -12.73 5.08 0.67
C PHE A 185 -13.52 4.89 -0.64
N TYR A 186 -13.39 3.73 -1.30
CA TYR A 186 -14.21 3.39 -2.46
C TYR A 186 -15.62 2.90 -2.10
N ASP A 187 -15.85 2.56 -0.82
CA ASP A 187 -17.14 2.23 -0.22
C ASP A 187 -17.21 2.85 1.19
N ILE A 188 -17.56 4.13 1.23
CA ILE A 188 -17.56 4.93 2.44
C ILE A 188 -18.67 4.52 3.41
N PRO A 189 -19.91 4.20 2.99
CA PRO A 189 -20.94 3.69 3.90
C PRO A 189 -20.53 2.39 4.61
N ARG A 190 -19.81 1.50 3.92
CA ARG A 190 -19.30 0.26 4.53
C ARG A 190 -18.17 0.53 5.52
N THR A 191 -17.33 1.53 5.24
CA THR A 191 -16.21 1.91 6.11
C THR A 191 -16.65 2.75 7.31
N PHE A 192 -17.61 3.66 7.14
CA PHE A 192 -18.14 4.53 8.19
C PHE A 192 -19.63 4.24 8.42
N PRO A 193 -19.96 3.01 8.86
CA PRO A 193 -21.34 2.59 8.99
C PRO A 193 -22.05 3.35 10.10
N THR A 194 -23.37 3.26 10.10
CA THR A 194 -24.18 3.74 11.20
C THR A 194 -25.00 2.59 11.76
N PHE A 195 -24.96 2.43 13.08
CA PHE A 195 -25.62 1.34 13.77
C PHE A 195 -26.95 1.79 14.36
N ARG A 196 -27.93 0.89 14.37
CA ARG A 196 -29.22 1.13 15.02
C ARG A 196 -29.06 0.95 16.53
N CYS A 197 -29.38 1.98 17.31
CA CYS A 197 -29.30 1.96 18.77
C CYS A 197 -30.70 2.13 19.37
N ASN A 198 -31.10 1.27 20.30
CA ASN A 198 -32.38 1.37 21.05
C ASN A 198 -33.60 1.60 20.14
N ASN A 199 -33.67 0.88 19.01
CA ASN A 199 -34.70 1.02 17.97
C ASN A 199 -34.79 2.39 17.26
N ARG A 200 -33.92 3.35 17.56
CA ARG A 200 -33.82 4.63 16.86
C ARG A 200 -32.79 4.56 15.73
N TYR A 201 -33.12 5.21 14.62
CA TYR A 201 -32.16 5.42 13.53
C TYR A 201 -31.23 6.55 13.92
N TYR A 202 -29.94 6.24 14.01
CA TYR A 202 -28.92 7.25 13.86
C TYR A 202 -28.75 7.41 12.35
N TYR A 203 -29.09 8.56 11.78
CA TYR A 203 -28.96 8.78 10.34
C TYR A 203 -27.98 9.93 10.14
N ALA A 204 -26.88 9.63 9.48
CA ALA A 204 -25.95 10.64 9.02
C ALA A 204 -25.65 10.35 7.55
N LYS A 205 -25.93 11.34 6.69
CA LYS A 205 -25.71 11.20 5.24
C LYS A 205 -24.22 10.97 4.99
N ARG A 206 -23.92 9.93 4.20
CA ARG A 206 -22.57 9.59 3.75
C ARG A 206 -22.49 9.79 2.25
N ILE A 207 -21.39 10.35 1.77
CA ILE A 207 -21.03 10.16 0.37
C ILE A 207 -20.78 8.67 0.10
N LYS A 208 -21.07 8.18 -1.11
CA LYS A 208 -20.97 6.75 -1.43
C LYS A 208 -19.52 6.30 -1.60
N THR A 209 -18.74 7.10 -2.30
CA THR A 209 -17.33 6.87 -2.59
C THR A 209 -16.61 8.21 -2.63
N ILE A 210 -15.30 8.20 -2.41
CA ILE A 210 -14.44 9.38 -2.45
C ILE A 210 -14.52 10.17 -3.77
N SER A 211 -14.89 9.53 -4.88
CA SER A 211 -15.10 10.24 -6.14
C SER A 211 -16.29 11.22 -6.10
N ASN A 212 -17.22 11.04 -5.15
CA ASN A 212 -18.32 11.97 -4.87
C ASN A 212 -17.89 13.21 -4.07
N CYS A 213 -16.63 13.35 -3.65
CA CYS A 213 -16.14 14.62 -3.12
C CYS A 213 -16.19 15.71 -4.20
N GLU A 214 -16.72 16.87 -3.85
CA GLU A 214 -16.64 18.07 -4.69
C GLU A 214 -15.21 18.64 -4.63
N ILE A 215 -14.74 19.25 -5.72
CA ILE A 215 -13.41 19.89 -5.75
C ILE A 215 -13.64 21.41 -5.63
N PRO A 216 -13.14 22.08 -4.57
CA PRO A 216 -13.27 23.52 -4.38
C PRO A 216 -12.68 24.25 -5.58
N GLY A 217 -13.46 25.15 -6.18
CA GLY A 217 -13.09 25.92 -7.37
C GLY A 217 -13.64 25.37 -8.68
N VAL A 218 -14.24 24.17 -8.71
CA VAL A 218 -15.10 23.74 -9.82
C VAL A 218 -16.54 24.10 -9.46
N SER A 219 -16.86 25.39 -9.58
CA SER A 219 -18.24 25.84 -9.70
C SER A 219 -18.80 25.22 -10.98
N ASN A 220 -19.47 24.07 -10.84
CA ASN A 220 -20.57 23.77 -11.73
C ASN A 220 -21.80 24.36 -11.04
N ASN A 221 -22.26 25.49 -11.56
CA ASN A 221 -23.61 25.99 -11.32
C ASN A 221 -24.60 24.88 -11.70
N ARG A 222 -24.94 24.04 -10.72
CA ARG A 222 -26.15 23.24 -10.67
C ARG A 222 -26.68 23.34 -9.25
N GLU A 223 -27.19 24.54 -8.95
CA GLU A 223 -28.28 24.66 -7.98
C GLU A 223 -29.37 23.65 -8.37
N GLY A 224 -29.81 22.90 -7.38
CA GLY A 224 -30.79 21.84 -7.54
C GLY A 224 -30.99 21.11 -6.22
N GLU A 225 -31.41 21.85 -5.19
CA GLU A 225 -32.09 21.26 -4.04
C GLU A 225 -33.27 20.43 -4.54
N GLN A 226 -33.17 19.11 -4.44
CA GLN A 226 -34.30 18.21 -4.66
C GLN A 226 -34.89 17.80 -3.31
N HIS A 227 -35.85 18.60 -2.86
CA HIS A 227 -36.86 18.15 -1.91
C HIS A 227 -37.78 17.12 -2.61
N TYR A 228 -37.78 15.89 -2.11
CA TYR A 228 -38.66 14.83 -2.58
C TYR A 228 -40.13 15.16 -2.24
N SER A 229 -40.95 15.33 -3.27
CA SER A 229 -42.39 15.08 -3.22
C SER A 229 -42.84 14.34 -4.50
N ALA A 230 -43.81 13.44 -4.33
CA ALA A 230 -44.20 12.35 -5.22
C ALA A 230 -44.79 12.81 -6.59
N PRO A 231 -44.91 11.91 -7.59
CA PRO A 231 -44.82 12.26 -9.01
C PRO A 231 -46.14 12.70 -9.65
N PHE A 232 -46.07 13.73 -10.50
CA PHE A 232 -47.12 14.08 -11.46
C PHE A 232 -46.57 13.96 -12.90
N HIS A 233 -47.28 13.18 -13.70
CA HIS A 233 -46.99 12.93 -15.12
C HIS A 233 -47.26 14.18 -15.97
N SER A 234 -46.29 14.62 -16.75
CA SER A 234 -46.54 15.25 -18.05
C SER A 234 -45.38 14.91 -19.01
N LYS A 235 -45.71 14.17 -20.06
CA LYS A 235 -44.77 13.81 -21.14
C LYS A 235 -44.74 14.97 -22.14
N THR A 236 -43.58 15.61 -22.27
CA THR A 236 -43.29 16.51 -23.40
C THR A 236 -42.55 15.67 -24.44
N GLU A 237 -43.22 15.35 -25.54
CA GLU A 237 -42.63 14.57 -26.63
C GLU A 237 -41.66 15.45 -27.43
N ILE A 238 -40.37 15.14 -27.32
CA ILE A 238 -39.30 15.76 -28.12
C ILE A 238 -39.30 15.08 -29.51
N PRO A 239 -39.34 15.82 -30.63
CA PRO A 239 -39.39 15.24 -31.97
C PRO A 239 -38.19 14.34 -32.26
N ILE A 240 -38.43 13.13 -32.80
CA ILE A 240 -37.42 12.08 -33.05
C ILE A 240 -36.22 12.57 -33.89
N TRP A 241 -36.42 13.55 -34.78
CA TRP A 241 -35.33 14.10 -35.59
C TRP A 241 -34.32 14.91 -34.75
N THR A 242 -34.75 15.55 -33.67
CA THR A 242 -33.87 16.33 -32.79
C THR A 242 -32.97 15.43 -31.93
N THR A 243 -33.46 14.28 -31.47
CA THR A 243 -32.63 13.31 -30.74
C THR A 243 -31.59 12.67 -31.66
N MET A 244 -31.93 12.39 -32.92
CA MET A 244 -30.99 11.84 -33.91
C MET A 244 -29.87 12.84 -34.26
N VAL A 245 -30.18 14.13 -34.36
CA VAL A 245 -29.18 15.19 -34.61
C VAL A 245 -28.24 15.35 -33.41
N ILE A 246 -28.76 15.34 -32.19
CA ILE A 246 -27.95 15.46 -30.96
C ILE A 246 -26.99 14.26 -30.81
N ILE A 247 -27.49 13.04 -31.01
CA ILE A 247 -26.66 11.83 -30.94
C ILE A 247 -25.55 11.87 -32.00
N SER A 248 -25.87 12.33 -33.21
CA SER A 248 -24.90 12.44 -34.31
C SER A 248 -23.81 13.47 -34.01
N LEU A 249 -24.16 14.61 -33.43
CA LEU A 249 -23.21 15.66 -33.03
C LEU A 249 -22.28 15.21 -31.90
N VAL A 250 -22.82 14.50 -30.89
CA VAL A 250 -22.05 14.02 -29.74
C VAL A 250 -21.09 12.90 -30.16
N LEU A 251 -21.55 11.93 -30.95
CA LEU A 251 -20.70 10.82 -31.40
C LEU A 251 -19.64 11.28 -32.42
N GLY A 252 -20.02 12.14 -33.37
CA GLY A 252 -19.10 12.67 -34.38
C GLY A 252 -18.05 13.61 -33.81
N GLY A 253 -18.44 14.51 -32.91
CA GLY A 253 -17.52 15.45 -32.24
C GLY A 253 -16.55 14.73 -31.31
N SER A 254 -17.02 13.71 -30.59
CA SER A 254 -16.18 12.87 -29.73
C SER A 254 -15.09 12.14 -30.54
N PHE A 255 -15.45 11.53 -31.66
CA PHE A 255 -14.50 10.79 -32.50
C PHE A 255 -13.41 11.70 -33.09
N PHE A 256 -13.77 12.90 -33.54
CA PHE A 256 -12.82 13.89 -34.06
C PHE A 256 -11.85 14.39 -32.99
N MET A 257 -12.33 14.64 -31.78
CA MET A 257 -11.48 15.07 -30.66
C MET A 257 -10.49 13.97 -30.25
N PHE A 258 -10.93 12.71 -30.18
CA PHE A 258 -10.02 11.58 -29.92
C PHE A 258 -8.98 11.39 -31.02
N PHE A 259 -9.32 11.62 -32.29
CA PHE A 259 -8.37 11.51 -33.39
C PHE A 259 -7.29 12.60 -33.35
N ILE A 260 -7.66 13.83 -32.98
CA ILE A 260 -6.72 14.95 -32.79
C ILE A 260 -5.81 14.67 -31.59
N LEU A 261 -6.37 14.23 -30.45
CA LEU A 261 -5.58 13.87 -29.27
C LEU A 261 -4.66 12.67 -29.53
N TYR A 262 -5.10 11.68 -30.32
CA TYR A 262 -4.27 10.54 -30.70
C TYR A 262 -3.09 10.96 -31.60
N LYS A 263 -3.31 11.87 -32.56
CA LYS A 263 -2.30 12.29 -33.53
C LYS A 263 -1.29 13.32 -32.96
N PHE A 264 -1.69 14.12 -31.97
CA PHE A 264 -0.89 15.23 -31.45
C PHE A 264 -0.41 15.05 -30.00
N SER A 265 -0.74 13.94 -29.33
CA SER A 265 -0.24 13.68 -27.98
C SER A 265 1.05 12.85 -28.01
N PRO A 266 2.17 13.31 -27.41
CA PRO A 266 3.44 12.58 -27.38
C PRO A 266 3.44 11.43 -26.34
N LEU A 267 2.26 10.93 -25.96
CA LEU A 267 2.12 9.88 -24.95
C LEU A 267 2.62 8.51 -25.45
N GLY A 268 2.64 8.29 -26.76
CA GLY A 268 3.15 7.04 -27.35
C GLY A 268 4.66 6.85 -27.15
N SER A 269 5.47 7.91 -27.32
CA SER A 269 6.92 7.82 -27.15
C SER A 269 7.33 7.71 -25.69
N ILE A 270 6.63 8.41 -24.78
CA ILE A 270 6.90 8.36 -23.33
C ILE A 270 6.55 6.99 -22.75
N LEU A 271 5.38 6.45 -23.10
CA LEU A 271 4.95 5.13 -22.63
C LEU A 271 5.85 4.02 -23.19
N HIS A 272 6.24 4.12 -24.48
CA HIS A 272 7.16 3.18 -25.10
C HIS A 272 8.54 3.23 -24.46
N ASN A 273 9.07 4.42 -24.13
CA ASN A 273 10.38 4.57 -23.48
C ASN A 273 10.36 4.05 -22.04
N TYR A 274 9.25 4.22 -21.31
CA TYR A 274 9.05 3.64 -19.98
C TYR A 274 8.97 2.11 -20.02
N ILE A 275 8.19 1.55 -20.95
CA ILE A 275 8.05 0.10 -21.13
C ILE A 275 9.38 -0.53 -21.60
N ILE A 276 10.09 0.09 -22.54
CA ILE A 276 11.41 -0.37 -23.02
C ILE A 276 12.44 -0.32 -21.89
N ASN A 277 12.50 0.75 -21.10
CA ASN A 277 13.43 0.83 -19.98
C ASN A 277 13.14 -0.24 -18.92
N LYS A 278 11.86 -0.53 -18.65
CA LYS A 278 11.48 -1.63 -17.75
C LYS A 278 11.88 -3.01 -18.29
N TYR A 279 11.76 -3.24 -19.60
CA TYR A 279 12.17 -4.50 -20.23
C TYR A 279 13.70 -4.68 -20.26
N LYS A 280 14.45 -3.59 -20.50
CA LYS A 280 15.93 -3.60 -20.43
C LYS A 280 16.45 -3.88 -19.02
N ILE A 281 15.86 -3.28 -18.00
CA ILE A 281 16.23 -3.54 -16.59
C ILE A 281 15.97 -5.00 -16.22
N ARG A 282 14.80 -5.55 -16.60
CA ARG A 282 14.47 -6.96 -16.34
C ARG A 282 15.43 -7.91 -17.06
N ARG A 283 15.72 -7.68 -18.35
CA ARG A 283 16.67 -8.49 -19.12
C ARG A 283 18.08 -8.45 -18.52
N ASN A 284 18.55 -7.28 -18.06
CA ASN A 284 19.87 -7.15 -17.43
C ASN A 284 19.95 -7.86 -16.07
N MET A 285 18.85 -7.92 -15.32
CA MET A 285 18.77 -8.68 -14.06
C MET A 285 18.73 -10.20 -14.30
N ASP A 286 18.05 -10.63 -15.36
CA ASP A 286 18.00 -12.04 -15.79
C ASP A 286 19.36 -12.51 -16.36
N GLU A 287 20.09 -11.64 -17.07
CA GLU A 287 21.44 -11.89 -17.60
C GLU A 287 22.49 -11.97 -16.47
N TYR A 288 22.43 -11.06 -15.49
CA TYR A 288 23.32 -11.09 -14.31
C TYR A 288 23.08 -12.30 -13.40
N SER A 289 21.81 -12.72 -13.25
CA SER A 289 21.49 -13.93 -12.47
C SER A 289 21.87 -15.22 -13.19
N ALA A 290 21.80 -15.26 -14.51
CA ALA A 290 22.28 -16.39 -15.32
C ALA A 290 23.81 -16.52 -15.27
N GLU A 291 24.56 -15.42 -15.42
CA GLU A 291 26.04 -15.42 -15.33
C GLU A 291 26.55 -15.81 -13.93
N LEU A 292 25.83 -15.40 -12.86
CA LEU A 292 26.15 -15.82 -11.48
C LEU A 292 25.88 -17.31 -11.24
N LEU A 293 24.84 -17.87 -11.85
CA LEU A 293 24.53 -19.30 -11.76
C LEU A 293 25.54 -20.16 -12.52
N GLU A 294 25.97 -19.72 -13.71
CA GLU A 294 26.96 -20.42 -14.53
C GLU A 294 28.33 -20.47 -13.84
N ASN A 295 28.79 -19.35 -13.27
CA ASN A 295 30.03 -19.28 -12.47
C ASN A 295 29.97 -20.11 -11.18
N SER A 296 28.79 -20.26 -10.56
CA SER A 296 28.65 -21.09 -9.35
C SER A 296 28.69 -22.59 -9.64
N SER A 297 28.31 -22.99 -10.86
CA SER A 297 28.28 -24.40 -11.29
C SER A 297 29.67 -24.94 -11.67
N GLU A 298 30.57 -24.09 -12.17
CA GLU A 298 31.96 -24.47 -12.49
C GLU A 298 32.84 -24.70 -11.24
N MET A 299 32.40 -24.25 -10.05
CA MET A 299 33.19 -24.39 -8.82
C MET A 299 32.94 -25.70 -8.05
N PHE A 300 31.97 -26.53 -8.46
CA PHE A 300 31.57 -27.75 -7.72
C PHE A 300 32.10 -29.08 -8.27
N HIS A 301 32.96 -29.08 -9.28
CA HIS A 301 33.70 -30.29 -9.69
C HIS A 301 35.16 -30.24 -9.21
N GLY A 302 35.37 -30.58 -7.94
CA GLY A 302 36.71 -30.64 -7.36
C GLY A 302 36.79 -31.35 -6.02
N ASN A 303 36.90 -32.67 -6.09
CA ASN A 303 37.46 -33.59 -5.09
C ASN A 303 36.73 -33.83 -3.76
N SER A 304 36.15 -35.03 -3.66
CA SER A 304 36.28 -35.84 -2.45
C SER A 304 36.27 -37.32 -2.81
N GLU A 305 37.42 -37.98 -2.76
CA GLU A 305 37.48 -39.37 -2.28
C GLU A 305 38.87 -39.73 -1.76
N ILE A 306 38.87 -40.35 -0.59
CA ILE A 306 40.00 -40.64 0.30
C ILE A 306 40.35 -42.13 0.18
N ARG A 307 41.66 -42.42 0.21
CA ARG A 307 42.34 -43.61 0.80
C ARG A 307 42.78 -44.74 -0.14
N SER A 308 44.10 -44.94 -0.25
CA SER A 308 44.79 -46.09 0.36
C SER A 308 46.31 -45.97 0.22
N GLU A 309 47.01 -46.20 1.33
CA GLU A 309 48.46 -46.34 1.41
C GLU A 309 48.89 -47.67 0.80
N TYR A 310 49.85 -47.66 -0.13
CA TYR A 310 50.72 -48.81 -0.40
C TYR A 310 52.13 -48.35 -0.76
N ILE A 311 53.10 -48.83 0.04
CA ILE A 311 54.54 -48.73 -0.17
C ILE A 311 54.95 -49.79 -1.22
N GLY A 312 55.67 -49.36 -2.27
CA GLY A 312 56.25 -50.25 -3.27
C GLY A 312 57.78 -50.16 -3.28
N TYR A 313 58.45 -51.29 -3.04
CA TYR A 313 59.90 -51.48 -3.16
C TYR A 313 60.36 -51.45 -4.63
N HIS A 314 61.55 -50.91 -4.88
CA HIS A 314 62.32 -51.19 -6.11
C HIS A 314 63.43 -52.21 -5.81
N PRO A 315 63.60 -53.26 -6.63
CA PRO A 315 64.85 -53.99 -6.74
C PRO A 315 65.65 -53.54 -7.96
N ILE A 316 66.93 -53.22 -7.70
CA ILE A 316 68.15 -53.14 -8.55
C ILE A 316 68.00 -52.55 -9.96
#